data_AF-A0A5C5S0B8-F1
#
_entry.id   AF-A0A5C5S0B8-F1
#
_cell.length_a   1.000
_cell.length_b   1.000
_cell.length_c   1.000
_cell.angle_alpha   90.00
_cell.angle_beta   90.00
_cell.angle_gamma   90.00
#
_symmetry.space_group_name_H-M   'P 1'
#
loop_
_entity.id
_entity.type
_entity.pdbx_description
1 polymer ?
#
loop_
_entity_poly.entity_id
_entity_poly.type
_entity_poly.pdbx_seq_one_letter_code
_entity_poly.pdbx_strand_id
1 'polypeptide(L)'
;MNAKTDLKRAGLRRAATLTAATSLVVGLTGGVAVADPDTTTKPTAPSAELLLNSSDFPGGYIVVPSPQQRLANELGADPLTLASSAKVTPPECKNLLTAVKGGQSDGDTVAGVHDQDRKSLSETLVAKDVDVDTVKVGLLKMCSDVTIETNDPRGGTIKVRAITKEVSSDKQKATFEIALDGTRTKGADSFPIHQKVLVGVASLRGYTVAVQGTKLGGDPDRGEFNGFLDKAVKKIKDAK
;
A
#
# COMPACT_ATOMS: atom_id res chain seq x y z
N MET A 1 63.38 32.35 33.80
CA MET A 1 62.52 33.25 34.60
C MET A 1 61.11 32.67 34.51
N ASN A 2 60.56 32.00 35.54
CA ASN A 2 60.02 32.54 36.81
C ASN A 2 58.75 33.41 36.57
N ALA A 3 57.59 33.21 37.21
CA ALA A 3 57.20 32.21 38.20
C ALA A 3 55.66 31.97 38.31
N LYS A 4 55.36 30.84 38.95
CA LYS A 4 54.12 30.29 39.55
C LYS A 4 53.19 31.22 40.34
N THR A 5 51.89 30.90 40.33
CA THR A 5 51.03 30.47 41.51
C THR A 5 49.66 30.04 40.94
N ASP A 6 49.04 28.87 41.17
CA ASP A 6 48.96 27.87 42.26
C ASP A 6 48.00 28.25 43.40
N LEU A 7 46.78 27.70 43.36
CA LEU A 7 45.82 27.65 44.48
C LEU A 7 45.10 26.27 44.52
N LYS A 8 45.76 25.33 45.20
CA LYS A 8 45.19 24.18 45.96
C LYS A 8 43.93 24.61 46.77
N ARG A 9 42.99 23.80 47.25
CA ARG A 9 42.76 22.34 47.51
C ARG A 9 41.23 22.21 47.77
N ALA A 10 40.53 21.09 47.90
CA ALA A 10 40.76 19.62 47.91
C ALA A 10 39.43 18.97 47.40
N GLY A 11 39.21 17.65 47.26
CA GLY A 11 39.98 16.47 47.62
C GLY A 11 39.30 15.63 48.72
N LEU A 12 38.42 14.70 48.35
CA LEU A 12 38.20 13.47 49.11
C LEU A 12 37.79 12.31 48.19
N ARG A 13 38.55 11.21 48.25
CA ARG A 13 38.19 9.92 47.62
C ARG A 13 37.23 9.17 48.55
N ARG A 14 36.32 8.37 47.98
CA ARG A 14 35.93 7.06 48.53
C ARG A 14 35.19 6.24 47.47
N ALA A 15 35.83 5.16 47.02
CA ALA A 15 35.12 4.02 46.48
C ALA A 15 34.58 3.18 47.66
N ALA A 16 33.40 2.60 47.50
CA ALA A 16 32.89 1.57 48.39
C ALA A 16 32.06 0.56 47.56
N THR A 17 32.33 -0.72 47.79
CA THR A 17 31.80 -1.86 47.04
C THR A 17 30.53 -2.45 47.66
N LEU A 18 29.69 -3.03 46.79
CA LEU A 18 28.83 -4.20 47.04
C LEU A 18 27.95 -4.24 48.30
N THR A 19 26.64 -4.26 48.08
CA THR A 19 25.71 -5.14 48.82
C THR A 19 24.61 -5.62 47.89
N ALA A 20 24.24 -6.90 48.00
CA ALA A 20 23.18 -7.54 47.23
C ALA A 20 22.04 -8.01 48.15
N ALA A 21 20.83 -8.12 47.59
CA ALA A 21 19.58 -8.55 48.24
C ALA A 21 19.06 -7.58 49.35
N THR A 22 17.76 -7.38 49.55
CA THR A 22 16.60 -8.26 49.29
C THR A 22 15.36 -7.51 48.76
N SER A 23 14.47 -8.31 48.18
CA SER A 23 13.09 -8.03 47.73
C SER A 23 12.26 -6.97 48.48
N LEU A 24 11.55 -6.14 47.71
CA LEU A 24 10.23 -5.61 48.07
C LEU A 24 9.27 -5.80 46.89
N VAL A 25 8.39 -6.80 47.00
CA VAL A 25 7.21 -6.96 46.13
C VAL A 25 6.04 -6.25 46.81
N VAL A 26 5.70 -5.05 46.33
CA VAL A 26 4.37 -4.46 46.51
C VAL A 26 4.00 -3.82 45.18
N GLY A 27 2.87 -4.26 44.60
CA GLY A 27 2.52 -3.92 43.24
C GLY A 27 2.05 -2.48 43.07
N LEU A 28 2.46 -1.87 41.95
CA LEU A 28 1.68 -0.83 41.29
C LEU A 28 1.54 -1.22 39.82
N THR A 29 0.31 -1.33 39.35
CA THR A 29 -0.04 -1.80 38.00
C THR A 29 0.24 -0.73 36.95
N GLY A 30 1.52 -0.52 36.66
CA GLY A 30 2.02 0.33 35.59
C GLY A 30 2.85 -0.51 34.63
N GLY A 31 2.20 -1.38 33.87
CA GLY A 31 2.86 -2.15 32.83
C GLY A 31 3.47 -1.19 31.81
N VAL A 32 4.80 -0.99 31.87
CA VAL A 32 5.57 -0.55 30.71
C VAL A 32 5.23 -1.53 29.60
N ALA A 33 4.52 -1.04 28.58
CA ALA A 33 4.21 -1.82 27.41
C ALA A 33 5.54 -2.22 26.78
N VAL A 34 5.94 -3.47 27.02
CA VAL A 34 7.02 -4.12 26.29
C VAL A 34 6.60 -4.05 24.84
N ALA A 35 7.33 -3.27 24.03
CA ALA A 35 7.08 -3.20 22.60
C ALA A 35 7.18 -4.62 22.06
N ASP A 36 6.10 -5.08 21.42
CA ASP A 36 5.91 -6.47 21.01
C ASP A 36 7.07 -6.93 20.11
N PRO A 37 7.96 -7.82 20.60
CA PRO A 37 9.27 -8.03 19.98
C PRO A 37 9.22 -8.71 18.61
N ASP A 38 8.06 -9.26 18.20
CA ASP A 38 7.90 -10.00 16.94
C ASP A 38 7.39 -9.15 15.76
N THR A 39 7.09 -7.86 15.96
CA THR A 39 6.44 -7.01 14.93
C THR A 39 7.35 -6.53 13.79
N THR A 40 8.65 -6.84 13.81
CA THR A 40 9.63 -6.43 12.79
C THR A 40 10.21 -7.58 11.96
N THR A 41 10.14 -8.83 12.44
CA THR A 41 10.73 -9.99 11.77
C THR A 41 9.92 -10.36 10.53
N LYS A 42 10.57 -10.50 9.36
CA LYS A 42 9.89 -10.92 8.13
C LYS A 42 9.32 -12.34 8.28
N PRO A 43 8.02 -12.57 7.97
CA PRO A 43 7.44 -13.90 7.97
C PRO A 43 8.27 -14.93 7.20
N THR A 44 8.30 -16.15 7.73
CA THR A 44 9.01 -17.29 7.12
C THR A 44 8.14 -18.07 6.12
N ALA A 45 6.82 -17.92 6.21
CA ALA A 45 5.87 -18.50 5.26
C ALA A 45 6.09 -17.97 3.82
N PRO A 46 5.85 -18.78 2.77
CA PRO A 46 5.85 -18.32 1.38
C PRO A 46 4.91 -17.14 1.16
N SER A 47 5.30 -16.17 0.32
CA SER A 47 4.49 -14.97 0.04
C SER A 47 3.09 -15.29 -0.52
N ALA A 48 2.96 -16.33 -1.33
CA ALA A 48 1.67 -16.83 -1.81
C ALA A 48 0.72 -17.31 -0.69
N GLU A 49 1.24 -17.75 0.46
CA GLU A 49 0.41 -18.12 1.63
C GLU A 49 -0.03 -16.89 2.44
N LEU A 50 0.67 -15.76 2.29
CA LEU A 50 0.39 -14.49 2.98
C LEU A 50 -0.71 -13.68 2.30
N LEU A 51 -0.94 -13.88 1.00
CA LEU A 51 -2.08 -13.31 0.26
C LEU A 51 -3.43 -13.80 0.79
N LEU A 52 -4.45 -12.94 0.74
CA LEU A 52 -5.84 -13.31 1.02
C LEU A 52 -6.32 -14.48 0.15
N ASN A 53 -7.20 -15.32 0.69
CA ASN A 53 -7.77 -16.46 -0.03
C ASN A 53 -9.22 -16.20 -0.45
N SER A 54 -9.85 -17.14 -1.16
CA SER A 54 -11.23 -16.97 -1.66
C SER A 54 -12.29 -16.72 -0.58
N SER A 55 -12.10 -17.19 0.65
CA SER A 55 -13.01 -16.94 1.77
C SER A 55 -12.80 -15.57 2.44
N ASP A 56 -11.70 -14.88 2.14
CA ASP A 56 -11.45 -13.53 2.64
C ASP A 56 -12.17 -12.45 1.82
N PHE A 57 -12.57 -12.74 0.58
CA PHE A 57 -13.37 -11.83 -0.24
C PHE A 57 -14.80 -11.65 0.32
N PRO A 58 -15.44 -10.50 0.07
CA PRO A 58 -16.86 -10.30 0.35
C PRO A 58 -17.74 -11.33 -0.39
N GLY A 59 -18.96 -11.54 0.10
CA GLY A 59 -19.94 -12.41 -0.59
C GLY A 59 -20.20 -11.98 -2.03
N GLY A 60 -20.40 -12.94 -2.93
CA GLY A 60 -20.65 -12.70 -4.36
C GLY A 60 -19.41 -12.48 -5.23
N TYR A 61 -18.21 -12.42 -4.63
CA TYR A 61 -16.95 -12.40 -5.37
C TYR A 61 -16.53 -13.78 -5.87
N ILE A 62 -15.99 -13.82 -7.09
CA ILE A 62 -15.34 -14.98 -7.70
C ILE A 62 -13.86 -14.64 -7.85
N VAL A 63 -12.98 -15.38 -7.15
CA VAL A 63 -11.53 -15.27 -7.34
C VAL A 63 -11.15 -15.80 -8.72
N VAL A 64 -10.30 -15.06 -9.43
CA VAL A 64 -9.87 -15.42 -10.77
C VAL A 64 -8.36 -15.18 -10.93
N PRO A 65 -7.65 -16.01 -11.72
CA PRO A 65 -6.19 -15.93 -11.82
C PRO A 65 -5.68 -14.68 -12.55
N SER A 66 -6.53 -14.01 -13.35
CA SER A 66 -6.20 -12.75 -14.01
C SER A 66 -7.45 -11.86 -14.12
N PRO A 67 -7.87 -11.20 -13.02
CA PRO A 67 -9.09 -10.40 -12.99
C PRO A 67 -8.96 -9.16 -13.82
N GLN A 68 -7.80 -8.50 -13.85
CA GLN A 68 -7.62 -7.32 -14.71
C GLN A 68 -7.81 -7.69 -16.19
N GLN A 69 -7.42 -8.90 -16.61
CA GLN A 69 -7.69 -9.41 -17.95
C GLN A 69 -9.15 -9.83 -18.13
N ARG A 70 -9.78 -10.47 -17.13
CA ARG A 70 -11.21 -10.82 -17.15
C ARG A 70 -12.08 -9.56 -17.25
N LEU A 71 -11.85 -8.57 -16.38
CA LEU A 71 -12.47 -7.25 -16.40
C LEU A 71 -12.16 -6.50 -17.71
N ALA A 72 -10.92 -6.53 -18.21
CA ALA A 72 -10.61 -5.91 -19.49
C ALA A 72 -11.39 -6.53 -20.66
N ASN A 73 -11.54 -7.85 -20.66
CA ASN A 73 -12.24 -8.61 -21.71
C ASN A 73 -13.77 -8.45 -21.61
N GLU A 74 -14.35 -8.60 -20.42
CA GLU A 74 -15.80 -8.55 -20.18
C GLU A 74 -16.33 -7.11 -20.09
N LEU A 75 -15.59 -6.21 -19.44
CA LEU A 75 -16.05 -4.89 -19.01
C LEU A 75 -15.28 -3.71 -19.64
N GLY A 76 -14.11 -3.95 -20.24
CA GLY A 76 -13.19 -2.93 -20.75
C GLY A 76 -12.11 -2.59 -19.72
N ALA A 77 -10.87 -2.38 -20.19
CA ALA A 77 -9.72 -2.21 -19.31
C ALA A 77 -9.80 -0.95 -18.44
N ASP A 78 -9.38 -1.08 -17.17
CA ASP A 78 -9.11 0.06 -16.29
C ASP A 78 -7.82 0.76 -16.78
N PRO A 79 -7.85 2.06 -17.10
CA PRO A 79 -6.69 2.80 -17.58
C PRO A 79 -5.45 2.72 -16.66
N LEU A 80 -5.64 2.67 -15.33
CA LEU A 80 -4.53 2.52 -14.38
C LEU A 80 -3.86 1.15 -14.52
N THR A 81 -4.63 0.10 -14.81
CA THR A 81 -4.07 -1.24 -15.02
C THR A 81 -3.21 -1.35 -16.28
N LEU A 82 -3.39 -0.44 -17.24
CA LEU A 82 -2.61 -0.33 -18.47
C LEU A 82 -1.45 0.67 -18.37
N ALA A 83 -1.22 1.33 -17.23
CA ALA A 83 -0.20 2.38 -17.10
C ALA A 83 1.23 1.94 -17.46
N SER A 84 1.55 0.64 -17.29
CA SER A 84 2.86 0.07 -17.64
C SER A 84 3.11 -0.01 -19.16
N SER A 85 2.07 -0.22 -19.98
CA SER A 85 2.16 -0.17 -21.45
C SER A 85 1.79 1.21 -22.03
N ALA A 86 1.10 2.05 -21.25
CA ALA A 86 0.68 3.39 -21.64
C ALA A 86 1.83 4.38 -21.85
N LYS A 87 1.52 5.46 -22.55
CA LYS A 87 2.20 6.75 -22.45
C LYS A 87 1.59 7.50 -21.25
N VAL A 88 2.42 7.81 -20.26
CA VAL A 88 2.04 8.60 -19.08
C VAL A 88 2.66 9.99 -19.23
N THR A 89 1.94 11.03 -18.81
CA THR A 89 2.43 12.42 -18.76
C THR A 89 2.04 13.03 -17.41
N PRO A 90 3.00 13.49 -16.58
CA PRO A 90 4.46 13.48 -16.80
C PRO A 90 5.07 12.06 -16.89
N PRO A 91 6.11 11.84 -17.71
CA PRO A 91 6.67 10.50 -17.96
C PRO A 91 7.29 9.85 -16.71
N GLU A 92 7.85 10.64 -15.80
CA GLU A 92 8.41 10.20 -14.52
C GLU A 92 7.37 9.47 -13.63
N CYS A 93 6.09 9.80 -13.79
CA CYS A 93 5.00 9.17 -13.05
C CYS A 93 4.71 7.73 -13.47
N LYS A 94 5.20 7.28 -14.64
CA LYS A 94 4.94 5.92 -15.14
C LYS A 94 5.41 4.83 -14.18
N ASN A 95 6.62 4.98 -13.64
CA ASN A 95 7.21 3.99 -12.74
C ASN A 95 6.49 3.98 -11.38
N LEU A 96 6.09 5.16 -10.87
CA LEU A 96 5.34 5.25 -9.63
C LEU A 96 3.96 4.60 -9.74
N LEU A 97 3.18 4.93 -10.79
CA LEU A 97 1.86 4.32 -11.02
C LEU A 97 1.97 2.80 -11.18
N THR A 98 3.02 2.31 -11.86
CA THR A 98 3.28 0.88 -12.03
C THR A 98 3.65 0.20 -10.71
N ALA A 99 4.46 0.84 -9.86
CA ALA A 99 4.84 0.31 -8.55
C ALA A 99 3.65 0.27 -7.57
N VAL A 100 2.84 1.33 -7.55
CA VAL A 100 1.63 1.45 -6.71
C VAL A 100 0.56 0.42 -7.08
N LYS A 101 0.50 0.04 -8.37
CA LYS A 101 -0.35 -1.04 -8.88
C LYS A 101 0.21 -2.46 -8.60
N GLY A 102 1.35 -2.58 -7.92
CA GLY A 102 2.03 -3.86 -7.70
C GLY A 102 2.46 -4.49 -9.03
N GLY A 103 3.51 -3.95 -9.65
CA GLY A 103 3.99 -4.40 -10.97
C GLY A 103 4.06 -5.93 -11.10
N GLN A 104 3.29 -6.48 -12.04
CA GLN A 104 2.97 -7.91 -12.19
C GLN A 104 4.17 -8.88 -12.37
N SER A 105 5.39 -8.38 -12.44
CA SER A 105 6.62 -9.18 -12.54
C SER A 105 7.25 -9.53 -11.18
N ASP A 106 6.97 -8.76 -10.12
CA ASP A 106 7.80 -8.74 -8.90
C ASP A 106 7.02 -9.10 -7.61
N GLY A 107 5.71 -9.40 -7.72
CA GLY A 107 4.86 -9.70 -6.56
C GLY A 107 3.72 -10.67 -6.87
N ASP A 108 3.38 -11.49 -5.87
CA ASP A 108 2.24 -12.41 -5.95
C ASP A 108 0.94 -11.60 -5.91
N THR A 109 -0.10 -12.02 -6.64
CA THR A 109 -1.39 -11.30 -6.69
C THR A 109 -2.57 -12.25 -6.53
N VAL A 110 -3.52 -11.88 -5.68
CA VAL A 110 -4.85 -12.51 -5.59
C VAL A 110 -5.93 -11.45 -5.82
N ALA A 111 -6.98 -11.81 -6.53
CA ALA A 111 -8.01 -10.84 -6.87
C ALA A 111 -9.30 -11.51 -7.35
N GLY A 112 -10.41 -10.78 -7.19
CA GLY A 112 -11.75 -11.28 -7.45
C GLY A 112 -12.65 -10.24 -8.10
N VAL A 113 -13.67 -10.75 -8.78
CA VAL A 113 -14.70 -9.96 -9.48
C VAL A 113 -16.07 -10.30 -8.92
N HIS A 114 -16.92 -9.30 -8.74
CA HIS A 114 -18.32 -9.47 -8.38
C HIS A 114 -19.19 -9.05 -9.58
N ASP A 115 -19.44 -10.00 -10.50
CA ASP A 115 -19.97 -9.77 -11.85
C ASP A 115 -21.26 -8.92 -11.85
N GLN A 116 -22.21 -9.22 -10.95
CA GLN A 116 -23.50 -8.50 -10.83
C GLN A 116 -23.35 -7.00 -10.52
N ASP A 117 -22.38 -6.63 -9.68
CA ASP A 117 -22.13 -5.25 -9.24
C ASP A 117 -21.08 -4.56 -10.12
N ARG A 118 -20.43 -5.31 -11.04
CA ARG A 118 -19.37 -4.83 -11.95
C ARG A 118 -18.21 -4.16 -11.18
N LYS A 119 -17.87 -4.74 -10.03
CA LYS A 119 -16.80 -4.28 -9.13
C LYS A 119 -15.72 -5.35 -8.95
N SER A 120 -14.52 -4.92 -8.55
CA SER A 120 -13.39 -5.82 -8.30
C SER A 120 -12.54 -5.38 -7.12
N LEU A 121 -11.87 -6.35 -6.52
CA LEU A 121 -10.87 -6.17 -5.46
C LEU A 121 -9.63 -6.98 -5.83
N SER A 122 -8.45 -6.41 -5.62
CA SER A 122 -7.17 -7.09 -5.78
C SER A 122 -6.21 -6.75 -4.66
N GLU A 123 -5.42 -7.73 -4.24
CA GLU A 123 -4.23 -7.57 -3.42
C GLU A 123 -3.01 -8.06 -4.22
N THR A 124 -1.96 -7.25 -4.24
CA THR A 124 -0.62 -7.64 -4.66
C THR A 124 0.34 -7.53 -3.48
N LEU A 125 1.17 -8.55 -3.29
CA LEU A 125 2.16 -8.63 -2.23
C LEU A 125 3.57 -8.66 -2.84
N VAL A 126 4.38 -7.66 -2.52
CA VAL A 126 5.78 -7.57 -2.96
C VAL A 126 6.70 -7.83 -1.76
N ALA A 127 7.68 -8.72 -1.91
CA ALA A 127 8.58 -9.18 -0.85
C ALA A 127 9.69 -8.18 -0.46
N LYS A 128 9.36 -6.88 -0.45
CA LYS A 128 10.24 -5.73 -0.22
C LYS A 128 9.46 -4.63 0.48
N ASP A 129 10.06 -3.95 1.45
CA ASP A 129 9.47 -2.73 2.04
C ASP A 129 9.55 -1.54 1.08
N VAL A 130 8.49 -0.73 1.07
CA VAL A 130 8.39 0.54 0.36
C VAL A 130 8.05 1.62 1.38
N ASP A 131 8.82 2.70 1.39
CA ASP A 131 8.49 3.84 2.24
C ASP A 131 7.15 4.46 1.79
N VAL A 132 6.16 4.35 2.67
CA VAL A 132 4.79 4.82 2.45
C VAL A 132 4.76 6.35 2.33
N ASP A 133 5.63 7.08 3.04
CA ASP A 133 5.71 8.53 2.90
C ASP A 133 6.33 8.94 1.54
N THR A 134 7.31 8.20 1.01
CA THR A 134 7.78 8.36 -0.38
C THR A 134 6.66 8.10 -1.39
N VAL A 135 5.83 7.06 -1.20
CA VAL A 135 4.65 6.80 -2.08
C VAL A 135 3.64 7.95 -2.01
N LYS A 136 3.32 8.43 -0.81
CA LYS A 136 2.43 9.58 -0.59
C LYS A 136 2.97 10.83 -1.28
N VAL A 137 4.25 11.17 -1.10
CA VAL A 137 4.89 12.33 -1.73
C VAL A 137 4.85 12.20 -3.26
N GLY A 138 5.18 11.02 -3.79
CA GLY A 138 5.09 10.76 -5.23
C GLY A 138 3.68 10.98 -5.76
N LEU A 139 2.68 10.31 -5.18
CA LEU A 139 1.30 10.32 -5.67
C LEU A 139 0.57 11.64 -5.44
N LEU A 140 0.88 12.37 -4.38
CA LEU A 140 0.13 13.57 -3.98
C LEU A 140 0.81 14.89 -4.39
N LYS A 141 2.10 14.87 -4.73
CA LYS A 141 2.85 16.09 -5.13
C LYS A 141 3.43 16.01 -6.54
N MET A 142 4.02 14.88 -6.92
CA MET A 142 4.64 14.74 -8.25
C MET A 142 3.66 14.25 -9.31
N CYS A 143 2.74 13.36 -8.91
CA CYS A 143 1.87 12.59 -9.81
C CYS A 143 0.39 12.66 -9.39
N SER A 144 -0.01 13.77 -8.77
CA SER A 144 -1.39 14.02 -8.35
C SER A 144 -2.34 14.35 -9.51
N ASP A 145 -1.78 14.73 -10.66
CA ASP A 145 -2.48 14.97 -11.92
C ASP A 145 -1.65 14.39 -13.07
N VAL A 146 -2.13 13.30 -13.67
CA VAL A 146 -1.42 12.59 -14.73
C VAL A 146 -2.36 12.26 -15.89
N THR A 147 -1.88 12.39 -17.12
CA THR A 147 -2.58 11.89 -18.31
C THR A 147 -2.04 10.50 -18.69
N ILE A 148 -2.95 9.56 -18.93
CA ILE A 148 -2.66 8.19 -19.38
C ILE A 148 -3.27 8.01 -20.77
N GLU A 149 -2.43 7.77 -21.77
CA GLU A 149 -2.79 7.46 -23.15
C GLU A 149 -2.36 6.02 -23.49
N THR A 150 -3.30 5.17 -23.89
CA THR A 150 -3.04 3.75 -24.17
C THR A 150 -3.97 3.17 -25.23
N ASN A 151 -3.65 1.97 -25.73
CA ASN A 151 -4.52 1.23 -26.65
C ASN A 151 -5.56 0.44 -25.83
N ASP A 152 -6.78 0.36 -26.33
CA ASP A 152 -7.80 -0.51 -25.75
C ASP A 152 -7.59 -1.97 -26.21
N PRO A 153 -7.52 -2.97 -25.32
CA PRO A 153 -7.50 -4.39 -25.68
C PRO A 153 -8.67 -4.83 -26.59
N ARG A 154 -9.81 -4.11 -26.54
CA ARG A 154 -11.00 -4.33 -27.38
C ARG A 154 -10.97 -3.53 -28.69
N GLY A 155 -9.84 -2.91 -29.01
CA GLY A 155 -9.58 -2.07 -30.19
C GLY A 155 -10.05 -0.62 -30.01
N GLY A 156 -9.19 0.33 -30.36
CA GLY A 156 -9.38 1.75 -30.12
C GLY A 156 -8.29 2.33 -29.21
N THR A 157 -8.48 3.56 -28.76
CA THR A 157 -7.59 4.25 -27.82
C THR A 157 -8.34 4.69 -26.57
N ILE A 158 -7.61 4.79 -25.47
CA ILE A 158 -8.06 5.32 -24.18
C ILE A 158 -7.17 6.51 -23.85
N LYS A 159 -7.80 7.64 -23.51
CA LYS A 159 -7.12 8.82 -22.97
C LYS A 159 -7.87 9.30 -21.73
N VAL A 160 -7.23 9.24 -20.57
CA VAL A 160 -7.79 9.75 -19.31
C VAL A 160 -6.81 10.64 -18.57
N ARG A 161 -7.35 11.59 -17.82
CA ARG A 161 -6.68 12.32 -16.75
C ARG A 161 -7.01 11.62 -15.44
N ALA A 162 -6.00 11.34 -14.64
CA ALA A 162 -6.11 10.69 -13.34
C ALA A 162 -5.72 11.71 -12.25
N ILE A 163 -6.64 11.97 -11.33
CA ILE A 163 -6.45 12.89 -10.20
C ILE A 163 -6.40 12.09 -8.90
N THR A 164 -5.27 12.15 -8.21
CA THR A 164 -5.04 11.41 -6.96
C THR A 164 -5.26 12.33 -5.75
N LYS A 165 -6.05 11.88 -4.78
CA LYS A 165 -6.17 12.51 -3.45
C LYS A 165 -5.92 11.50 -2.33
N GLU A 166 -5.44 11.98 -1.19
CA GLU A 166 -5.34 11.17 0.02
C GLU A 166 -6.73 10.93 0.61
N VAL A 167 -6.96 9.73 1.10
CA VAL A 167 -8.21 9.27 1.73
C VAL A 167 -8.00 9.07 3.24
N SER A 168 -6.83 8.57 3.61
CA SER A 168 -6.32 8.40 4.99
C SER A 168 -4.87 7.94 4.94
N SER A 169 -4.00 8.35 5.88
CA SER A 169 -2.67 7.75 6.04
C SER A 169 -2.16 7.73 7.48
N ASP A 170 -1.23 6.81 7.73
CA ASP A 170 -0.35 6.75 8.89
C ASP A 170 1.09 6.44 8.42
N LYS A 171 1.98 5.96 9.31
CA LYS A 171 3.39 5.66 8.98
C LYS A 171 3.59 4.34 8.21
N GLN A 172 2.65 3.41 8.32
CA GLN A 172 2.73 2.06 7.77
C GLN A 172 1.67 1.80 6.69
N LYS A 173 0.62 2.62 6.61
CA LYS A 173 -0.48 2.47 5.66
C LYS A 173 -0.92 3.82 5.07
N ALA A 174 -1.21 3.85 3.78
CA ALA A 174 -1.84 4.97 3.10
C ALA A 174 -2.95 4.50 2.16
N THR A 175 -4.00 5.30 2.05
CA THR A 175 -5.12 5.08 1.14
C THR A 175 -5.32 6.30 0.27
N PHE A 176 -5.54 6.08 -1.00
CA PHE A 176 -5.74 7.08 -2.04
C PHE A 176 -7.03 6.78 -2.80
N GLU A 177 -7.65 7.83 -3.35
CA GLU A 177 -8.69 7.73 -4.37
C GLU A 177 -8.13 8.40 -5.61
N ILE A 178 -8.18 7.67 -6.73
CA ILE A 178 -7.78 8.14 -8.04
C ILE A 178 -9.04 8.28 -8.89
N ALA A 179 -9.41 9.52 -9.20
CA ALA A 179 -10.51 9.83 -10.11
C ALA A 179 -10.00 9.86 -11.55
N LEU A 180 -10.58 9.03 -12.41
CA LEU A 180 -10.27 8.91 -13.83
C LEU A 180 -11.36 9.60 -14.65
N ASP A 181 -10.98 10.59 -15.44
CA ASP A 181 -11.88 11.34 -16.33
C ASP A 181 -11.29 11.42 -17.74
N GLY A 182 -12.08 11.09 -18.77
CA GLY A 182 -11.64 11.16 -20.16
C GLY A 182 -12.49 10.35 -21.12
N THR A 183 -11.86 9.76 -22.14
CA THR A 183 -12.55 9.10 -23.25
C THR A 183 -11.90 7.80 -23.71
N ARG A 184 -12.74 6.90 -24.21
CA ARG A 184 -12.42 5.71 -24.99
C ARG A 184 -12.94 5.92 -26.41
N THR A 185 -12.07 5.90 -27.40
CA THR A 185 -12.40 6.20 -28.80
C THR A 185 -12.18 4.97 -29.69
N LYS A 186 -13.15 4.62 -30.52
CA LYS A 186 -13.10 3.49 -31.45
C LYS A 186 -13.68 3.88 -32.80
N GLY A 187 -12.83 4.09 -33.79
CA GLY A 187 -13.25 4.64 -35.08
C GLY A 187 -13.75 6.07 -34.91
N ALA A 188 -14.99 6.34 -35.31
CA ALA A 188 -15.64 7.64 -35.10
C ALA A 188 -16.35 7.75 -33.73
N ASP A 189 -16.57 6.63 -33.02
CA ASP A 189 -17.30 6.61 -31.76
C ASP A 189 -16.39 7.02 -30.59
N SER A 190 -16.93 7.80 -29.64
CA SER A 190 -16.24 8.18 -28.42
C SER A 190 -17.16 8.01 -27.21
N PHE A 191 -16.67 7.29 -26.20
CA PHE A 191 -17.39 6.94 -24.99
C PHE A 191 -16.69 7.60 -23.78
N PRO A 192 -17.42 8.34 -22.92
CA PRO A 192 -16.82 8.94 -21.74
C PRO A 192 -16.38 7.86 -20.73
N ILE A 193 -15.28 8.14 -20.04
CA ILE A 193 -14.82 7.39 -18.87
C ILE A 193 -14.92 8.33 -17.67
N HIS A 194 -15.79 8.00 -16.73
CA HIS A 194 -15.79 8.57 -15.39
C HIS A 194 -15.75 7.40 -14.40
N GLN A 195 -14.63 7.23 -13.70
CA GLN A 195 -14.40 6.10 -12.80
C GLN A 195 -13.59 6.56 -11.59
N LYS A 196 -13.81 5.93 -10.43
CA LYS A 196 -12.91 6.05 -9.28
C LYS A 196 -12.25 4.71 -8.99
N VAL A 197 -11.01 4.79 -8.54
CA VAL A 197 -10.23 3.65 -8.07
C VAL A 197 -9.74 3.97 -6.67
N LEU A 198 -10.00 3.09 -5.72
CA LEU A 198 -9.37 3.14 -4.40
C LEU A 198 -8.07 2.34 -4.45
N VAL A 199 -7.00 2.90 -3.91
CA VAL A 199 -5.70 2.24 -3.79
C VAL A 199 -5.23 2.35 -2.35
N GLY A 200 -4.82 1.23 -1.76
CA GLY A 200 -4.25 1.14 -0.42
C GLY A 200 -2.86 0.58 -0.53
N VAL A 201 -1.89 1.19 0.14
CA VAL A 201 -0.51 0.70 0.22
C VAL A 201 -0.14 0.58 1.69
N ALA A 202 0.43 -0.55 2.09
CA ALA A 202 0.99 -0.74 3.42
C ALA A 202 2.35 -1.40 3.36
N SER A 203 3.30 -0.97 4.20
CA SER A 203 4.60 -1.63 4.36
C SER A 203 4.74 -2.14 5.78
N LEU A 204 4.96 -3.45 5.92
CA LEU A 204 5.14 -4.11 7.21
C LEU A 204 5.96 -5.39 7.05
N ARG A 205 6.86 -5.64 8.02
CA ARG A 205 7.62 -6.89 8.15
C ARG A 205 8.33 -7.35 6.86
N GLY A 206 8.96 -6.45 6.09
CA GLY A 206 9.70 -6.84 4.88
C GLY A 206 8.82 -7.07 3.65
N TYR A 207 7.59 -6.57 3.66
CA TYR A 207 6.58 -6.71 2.62
C TYR A 207 5.84 -5.40 2.36
N THR A 208 5.52 -5.15 1.08
CA THR A 208 4.57 -4.13 0.65
C THR A 208 3.30 -4.80 0.15
N VAL A 209 2.18 -4.44 0.77
CA VAL A 209 0.82 -4.77 0.32
C VAL A 209 0.31 -3.63 -0.53
N ALA A 210 -0.18 -3.93 -1.73
CA ALA A 210 -0.96 -3.00 -2.54
C ALA A 210 -2.37 -3.59 -2.75
N VAL A 211 -3.40 -2.87 -2.31
CA VAL A 211 -4.81 -3.22 -2.54
C VAL A 211 -5.43 -2.23 -3.51
N GLN A 212 -6.18 -2.73 -4.49
CA GLN A 212 -6.97 -1.91 -5.41
C GLN A 212 -8.44 -2.31 -5.38
N GLY A 213 -9.34 -1.33 -5.34
CA GLY A 213 -10.79 -1.52 -5.46
C GLY A 213 -11.37 -0.66 -6.58
N THR A 214 -12.18 -1.26 -7.45
CA THR A 214 -12.79 -0.57 -8.60
C THR A 214 -14.27 -0.93 -8.74
N LYS A 215 -15.05 -0.01 -9.32
CA LYS A 215 -16.41 -0.28 -9.81
C LYS A 215 -16.58 0.40 -11.16
N LEU A 216 -17.16 -0.31 -12.14
CA LEU A 216 -17.42 0.26 -13.46
C LEU A 216 -18.77 0.97 -13.50
N GLY A 217 -18.76 2.25 -13.89
CA GLY A 217 -19.97 3.07 -13.95
C GLY A 217 -20.46 3.58 -12.59
N GLY A 218 -19.58 3.63 -11.59
CA GLY A 218 -19.89 4.18 -10.26
C GLY A 218 -18.67 4.20 -9.35
N ASP A 219 -18.88 4.56 -8.09
CA ASP A 219 -17.84 4.61 -7.08
C ASP A 219 -17.61 3.20 -6.47
N PRO A 220 -16.35 2.79 -6.19
CA PRO A 220 -16.06 1.56 -5.45
C PRO A 220 -16.56 1.67 -4.00
N ASP A 221 -17.00 0.54 -3.42
CA ASP A 221 -17.45 0.53 -2.03
C ASP A 221 -16.24 0.70 -1.08
N ARG A 222 -16.23 1.81 -0.35
CA ARG A 222 -15.14 2.18 0.56
C ARG A 222 -15.12 1.33 1.83
N GLY A 223 -16.26 0.85 2.31
CA GLY A 223 -16.32 -0.02 3.49
C GLY A 223 -15.78 -1.40 3.17
N GLU A 224 -16.20 -1.95 2.04
CA GLU A 224 -15.74 -3.22 1.49
C GLU A 224 -14.22 -3.20 1.20
N PHE A 225 -13.75 -2.15 0.51
CA PHE A 225 -12.32 -1.93 0.25
C PHE A 225 -11.51 -1.81 1.54
N ASN A 226 -11.95 -1.03 2.52
CA ASN A 226 -11.24 -0.86 3.79
C ASN A 226 -11.15 -2.19 4.55
N GLY A 227 -12.26 -2.95 4.62
CA GLY A 227 -12.28 -4.26 5.27
C GLY A 227 -11.35 -5.27 4.60
N PHE A 228 -11.23 -5.24 3.27
CA PHE A 228 -10.30 -6.08 2.51
C PHE A 228 -8.83 -5.67 2.76
N LEU A 229 -8.52 -4.38 2.75
CA LEU A 229 -7.18 -3.85 3.08
C LEU A 229 -6.76 -4.20 4.52
N ASP A 230 -7.67 -4.05 5.49
CA ASP A 230 -7.37 -4.37 6.89
C ASP A 230 -7.17 -5.88 7.11
N LYS A 231 -7.89 -6.75 6.37
CA LYS A 231 -7.61 -8.20 6.34
C LYS A 231 -6.21 -8.51 5.80
N ALA A 232 -5.83 -7.94 4.67
CA ALA A 232 -4.53 -8.15 4.03
C ALA A 232 -3.37 -7.76 4.98
N VAL A 233 -3.44 -6.55 5.54
CA VAL A 233 -2.46 -6.06 6.53
C VAL A 233 -2.44 -6.93 7.79
N LYS A 234 -3.61 -7.34 8.32
CA LYS A 234 -3.69 -8.23 9.48
C LYS A 234 -3.04 -9.59 9.21
N LYS A 235 -3.24 -10.17 8.03
CA LYS A 235 -2.71 -11.49 7.68
C LYS A 235 -1.18 -11.54 7.71
N ILE A 236 -0.51 -10.52 7.18
CA ILE A 236 0.96 -10.42 7.24
C ILE A 236 1.43 -10.06 8.65
N LYS A 237 0.70 -9.20 9.36
CA LYS A 237 1.03 -8.86 10.76
C LYS A 237 1.03 -10.10 11.66
N ASP A 238 0.05 -10.99 11.50
CA ASP A 238 -0.15 -12.17 12.35
C ASP A 238 0.62 -13.43 11.86
N ALA A 239 1.30 -13.36 10.71
CA ALA A 239 2.04 -14.50 10.14
C ALA A 239 3.29 -14.88 10.96
N LYS A 240 3.81 -16.10 10.75
CA LYS A 240 5.02 -16.58 11.44
C LYS A 240 6.25 -16.47 10.54
#